data_AF-A0A1H7DI24-F1
#
_entry.id   AF-A0A1H7DI24-F1
#
_cell.length_a   1.000
_cell.length_b   1.000
_cell.length_c   1.000
_cell.angle_alpha   90.00
_cell.angle_beta   90.00
_cell.angle_gamma   90.00
#
_symmetry.space_group_name_H-M   'P 1'
#
loop_
_entity.id
_entity.type
_entity.pdbx_description
1 polymer ?
#
loop_
_entity_poly.entity_id
_entity_poly.type
_entity_poly.pdbx_seq_one_letter_code
_entity_poly.pdbx_strand_id
1 'polypeptide(L)'
;MKQDHMHQMTRVSEALYLREHARIRPLLEAEARILARLARLDAQRDQMRATQGSQDAYLRIGADTLWQAWESRTRRALNTDLAQARARKLAAMDALRLAFGRRQAVADLDTAAHRAAHAARLARREIALLDRVNLTAARGDT
;
A
#
# COMPACT_ATOMS: atom_id res chain seq x y z
N MET A 1 28.35 16.11 -3.48
CA MET A 1 28.40 14.65 -3.71
C MET A 1 27.50 13.86 -2.75
N LYS A 2 27.78 13.80 -1.43
CA LYS A 2 27.01 12.94 -0.50
C LYS A 2 25.54 13.35 -0.28
N GLN A 3 25.26 14.66 -0.22
CA GLN A 3 23.88 15.18 -0.07
C GLN A 3 23.02 14.95 -1.32
N ASP A 4 23.64 15.01 -2.50
CA ASP A 4 22.95 14.83 -3.78
C ASP A 4 22.48 13.38 -3.97
N HIS A 5 23.34 12.41 -3.59
CA HIS A 5 22.97 10.99 -3.58
C HIS A 5 21.85 10.69 -2.57
N MET A 6 21.86 11.32 -1.38
CA MET A 6 20.79 11.12 -0.40
C MET A 6 19.45 11.64 -0.92
N HIS A 7 19.45 12.83 -1.52
CA HIS A 7 18.25 13.40 -2.13
C HIS A 7 17.71 12.52 -3.27
N GLN A 8 18.58 11.95 -4.09
CA GLN A 8 18.21 10.98 -5.12
C GLN A 8 17.59 9.71 -4.52
N MET A 9 18.17 9.15 -3.45
CA MET A 9 17.62 7.98 -2.75
C MET A 9 16.24 8.27 -2.14
N THR A 10 16.02 9.46 -1.57
CA THR A 10 14.70 9.87 -1.07
C THR A 10 13.68 9.91 -2.20
N ARG A 11 14.03 10.49 -3.35
CA ARG A 11 13.14 10.55 -4.51
C ARG A 11 12.84 9.17 -5.09
N VAL A 12 13.84 8.30 -5.20
CA VAL A 12 13.65 6.93 -5.71
C VAL A 12 12.79 6.11 -4.76
N SER A 13 13.04 6.19 -3.45
CA SER A 13 12.24 5.44 -2.47
C SER A 13 10.79 5.90 -2.41
N GLU A 14 10.54 7.21 -2.53
CA GLU A 14 9.18 7.78 -2.68
C GLU A 14 8.50 7.25 -3.94
N ALA A 15 9.18 7.30 -5.09
CA ALA A 15 8.62 6.84 -6.36
C ALA A 15 8.28 5.33 -6.32
N LEU A 16 9.13 4.51 -5.69
CA LEU A 16 8.88 3.09 -5.48
C LEU A 16 7.66 2.86 -4.58
N TYR A 17 7.54 3.60 -3.48
CA TYR A 17 6.38 3.55 -2.59
C TYR A 17 5.09 3.88 -3.35
N LEU A 18 5.06 5.00 -4.09
CA LEU A 18 3.89 5.41 -4.87
C LEU A 18 3.51 4.39 -5.95
N ARG A 19 4.51 3.75 -6.58
CA ARG A 19 4.28 2.68 -7.55
C ARG A 19 3.59 1.49 -6.91
N GLU A 20 4.09 1.01 -5.78
CA GLU A 20 3.48 -0.13 -5.08
C GLU A 20 2.11 0.24 -4.51
N HIS A 21 1.92 1.48 -4.04
CA HIS A 21 0.62 1.99 -3.59
C HIS A 21 -0.42 1.97 -4.73
N ALA A 22 -0.04 2.45 -5.92
CA ALA A 22 -0.91 2.47 -7.09
C ALA A 22 -1.31 1.06 -7.56
N ARG A 23 -0.47 0.04 -7.32
CA ARG A 23 -0.74 -1.36 -7.70
C ARG A 23 -1.82 -2.03 -6.86
N ILE A 24 -2.12 -1.52 -5.66
CA ILE A 24 -3.10 -2.13 -4.76
C ILE A 24 -4.53 -1.83 -5.17
N ARG A 25 -4.80 -0.61 -5.65
CA ARG A 25 -6.13 -0.18 -6.08
C ARG A 25 -6.82 -1.18 -7.03
N PRO A 26 -6.22 -1.61 -8.15
CA PRO A 26 -6.88 -2.57 -9.04
C PRO A 26 -7.14 -3.94 -8.39
N LEU A 27 -6.34 -4.35 -7.40
CA LEU A 27 -6.57 -5.59 -6.65
C LEU A 27 -7.79 -5.48 -5.73
N LEU A 28 -7.94 -4.35 -5.05
CA LEU A 28 -9.12 -4.05 -4.23
C LEU A 28 -10.39 -3.98 -5.07
N GLU A 29 -10.32 -3.34 -6.24
CA GLU A 29 -11.44 -3.29 -7.17
C GLU A 29 -11.81 -4.69 -7.70
N ALA A 30 -10.82 -5.53 -8.01
CA ALA A 30 -11.07 -6.91 -8.42
C ALA A 30 -11.77 -7.72 -7.32
N GLU A 31 -11.32 -7.61 -6.06
CA GLU A 31 -11.96 -8.24 -4.91
C GLU A 31 -13.41 -7.75 -4.74
N ALA A 32 -13.64 -6.44 -4.78
CA ALA A 32 -14.96 -5.85 -4.66
C ALA A 32 -15.91 -6.31 -5.79
N ARG A 33 -15.42 -6.39 -7.03
CA ARG A 33 -16.21 -6.91 -8.17
C ARG A 33 -16.64 -8.36 -7.96
N ILE A 34 -15.76 -9.21 -7.44
CA ILE A 34 -16.08 -10.63 -7.18
C ILE A 34 -17.10 -10.76 -6.05
N LEU A 35 -16.93 -9.99 -4.97
CA LEU A 35 -17.90 -9.95 -3.86
C LEU A 35 -19.27 -9.47 -4.32
N ALA A 36 -19.34 -8.45 -5.18
CA ALA A 36 -20.61 -7.99 -5.74
C ALA A 36 -21.29 -9.07 -6.60
N ARG A 37 -20.52 -9.87 -7.36
CA ARG A 37 -21.05 -11.00 -8.14
C ARG A 37 -21.58 -12.12 -7.23
N LEU A 38 -20.88 -12.44 -6.15
CA LEU A 38 -21.35 -13.40 -5.14
C LEU A 38 -22.66 -12.93 -4.50
N ALA A 39 -22.72 -11.67 -4.06
CA ALA A 39 -23.93 -11.09 -3.48
C ALA A 39 -25.12 -11.12 -4.45
N ARG A 40 -24.88 -10.87 -5.75
CA ARG A 40 -25.91 -11.00 -6.79
C ARG A 40 -26.38 -12.44 -6.95
N LEU A 41 -25.47 -13.42 -6.94
CA LEU A 41 -25.81 -14.84 -7.01
C LEU A 41 -26.67 -15.28 -5.81
N ASP A 42 -26.31 -14.82 -4.61
CA ASP A 42 -27.08 -15.06 -3.39
C ASP A 42 -28.49 -14.45 -3.49
N ALA A 43 -28.61 -13.20 -3.94
CA ALA A 43 -29.91 -12.55 -4.13
C ALA A 43 -30.80 -13.29 -5.14
N GLN A 44 -30.23 -13.78 -6.25
CA GLN A 44 -30.97 -14.59 -7.23
C GLN A 44 -31.48 -15.90 -6.63
N ARG A 45 -30.65 -16.57 -5.83
CA ARG A 45 -31.01 -17.81 -5.14
C ARG A 45 -32.19 -17.58 -4.18
N ASP A 46 -32.13 -16.51 -3.39
CA ASP A 46 -33.14 -16.21 -2.39
C ASP A 46 -34.46 -15.77 -3.04
N GLN A 47 -34.41 -15.01 -4.15
CA GLN A 47 -35.59 -14.70 -4.97
C GLN A 47 -36.27 -15.96 -5.51
N MET A 48 -35.50 -16.90 -6.08
CA MET A 48 -36.06 -18.14 -6.62
C MET A 48 -36.71 -19.00 -5.52
N ARG A 49 -36.12 -19.05 -4.32
CA ARG A 49 -36.74 -19.72 -3.15
C ARG A 49 -38.05 -19.05 -2.73
N ALA A 50 -38.14 -17.73 -2.76
CA ALA A 50 -39.37 -17.01 -2.43
C ALA A 50 -40.50 -17.26 -3.45
N THR A 51 -40.18 -17.47 -4.73
CA THR A 51 -41.18 -17.72 -5.80
C THR A 51 -41.60 -19.20 -5.92
N GLN A 52 -41.05 -20.11 -5.12
CA GLN A 52 -41.37 -21.55 -5.17
C GLN A 52 -42.75 -21.93 -4.60
N GLY A 53 -43.53 -20.98 -4.05
CA GLY A 53 -44.85 -21.24 -3.47
C GLY A 53 -46.03 -21.42 -4.43
N SER A 54 -45.86 -21.32 -5.76
CA SER A 54 -47.00 -21.36 -6.70
C SER A 54 -46.81 -22.34 -7.88
N GLN A 55 -47.66 -23.37 -7.87
CA GLN A 55 -48.37 -24.08 -8.96
C GLN A 55 -47.73 -24.98 -10.04
N ASP A 56 -46.41 -25.13 -10.21
CA ASP A 56 -45.88 -26.14 -11.16
C ASP A 56 -44.73 -26.95 -10.58
N ALA A 57 -45.00 -28.17 -10.08
CA ALA A 57 -44.01 -28.98 -9.37
C ALA A 57 -43.16 -29.89 -10.29
N TYR A 58 -43.74 -30.44 -11.37
CA TYR A 58 -43.08 -31.48 -12.17
C TYR A 58 -42.11 -30.96 -13.25
N LEU A 59 -42.42 -29.86 -13.95
CA LEU A 59 -41.50 -29.20 -14.90
C LEU A 59 -40.33 -28.50 -14.20
N ARG A 60 -40.49 -28.19 -12.90
CA ARG A 60 -39.53 -27.44 -12.08
C ARG A 60 -38.32 -28.27 -11.64
N ILE A 61 -38.48 -29.58 -11.42
CA ILE A 61 -37.42 -30.44 -10.86
C ILE A 61 -36.20 -30.54 -11.80
N GLY A 62 -36.42 -30.65 -13.11
CA GLY A 62 -35.32 -30.69 -14.10
C GLY A 62 -34.61 -29.35 -14.27
N ALA A 63 -35.37 -28.25 -14.30
CA ALA A 63 -34.84 -26.89 -14.39
C ALA A 63 -34.08 -26.49 -13.10
N ASP A 64 -34.58 -26.86 -11.94
CA ASP A 64 -33.91 -26.63 -10.64
C ASP A 64 -32.59 -27.40 -10.57
N THR A 65 -32.53 -28.65 -11.03
CA THR A 65 -31.28 -29.43 -10.97
C THR A 65 -30.16 -28.79 -11.82
N LEU A 66 -30.49 -28.33 -13.03
CA LEU A 66 -29.53 -27.63 -13.90
C LEU A 66 -29.12 -26.28 -13.29
N TRP A 67 -30.06 -25.54 -12.70
CA TRP A 67 -29.77 -24.29 -12.01
C TRP A 67 -28.86 -24.47 -10.79
N GLN A 68 -29.14 -25.47 -9.94
CA GLN A 68 -28.31 -25.80 -8.77
C GLN A 68 -26.90 -26.21 -9.18
N ALA A 69 -26.76 -27.01 -10.25
CA ALA A 69 -25.45 -27.39 -10.78
C ALA A 69 -24.67 -26.18 -11.32
N TRP A 70 -25.34 -25.26 -12.02
CA TRP A 70 -24.74 -24.01 -12.49
C TRP A 70 -24.36 -23.08 -11.33
N GLU A 71 -25.22 -22.92 -10.32
CA GLU A 71 -24.99 -22.07 -9.15
C GLU A 71 -23.78 -22.58 -8.35
N SER A 72 -23.74 -23.88 -8.07
CA SER A 72 -22.60 -24.53 -7.40
C SER A 72 -21.28 -24.37 -8.18
N ARG A 73 -21.31 -24.54 -9.52
CA ARG A 73 -20.11 -24.35 -10.35
C ARG A 73 -19.67 -22.88 -10.35
N THR A 74 -20.61 -21.95 -10.52
CA THR A 74 -20.34 -20.50 -10.57
C THR A 74 -19.83 -19.98 -9.25
N ARG A 75 -20.44 -20.38 -8.13
CA ARG A 75 -19.97 -20.03 -6.77
C ARG A 75 -18.56 -20.54 -6.52
N ARG A 76 -18.26 -21.80 -6.90
CA ARG A 76 -16.91 -22.35 -6.78
C ARG A 76 -15.89 -21.54 -7.59
N ALA A 77 -16.19 -21.22 -8.84
CA ALA A 77 -15.32 -20.38 -9.67
C ALA A 77 -15.07 -19.00 -9.05
N LEU A 78 -16.13 -18.30 -8.61
CA LEU A 78 -16.02 -17.00 -7.95
C LEU A 78 -15.21 -17.06 -6.65
N ASN A 79 -15.35 -18.13 -5.86
CA ASN A 79 -14.56 -18.31 -4.64
C ASN A 79 -13.08 -18.58 -4.94
N THR A 80 -12.78 -19.35 -5.98
CA THR A 80 -11.40 -19.53 -6.46
C THR A 80 -10.80 -18.21 -6.90
N ASP A 81 -11.53 -17.42 -7.69
CA ASP A 81 -11.09 -16.09 -8.14
C ASP A 81 -10.86 -15.15 -6.94
N LEU A 82 -11.76 -15.19 -5.95
CA LEU A 82 -11.63 -14.41 -4.72
C LEU A 82 -10.38 -14.78 -3.93
N ALA A 83 -10.11 -16.09 -3.78
CA ALA A 83 -8.92 -16.58 -3.11
C ALA A 83 -7.63 -16.11 -3.83
N GLN A 84 -7.60 -16.18 -5.16
CA GLN A 84 -6.48 -15.68 -5.96
C GLN A 84 -6.30 -14.17 -5.82
N ALA A 85 -7.38 -13.39 -5.88
CA ALA A 85 -7.34 -11.94 -5.72
C ALA A 85 -6.80 -11.56 -4.33
N ARG A 86 -7.25 -12.25 -3.27
CA ARG A 86 -6.76 -12.06 -1.90
C ARG A 86 -5.30 -12.43 -1.75
N ALA A 87 -4.85 -13.55 -2.33
CA ALA A 87 -3.44 -13.94 -2.31
C ALA A 87 -2.55 -12.88 -2.98
N ARG A 88 -2.96 -12.38 -4.15
CA ARG A 88 -2.24 -11.29 -4.86
C ARG A 88 -2.22 -10.00 -4.05
N LYS A 89 -3.34 -9.65 -3.40
CA LYS A 89 -3.43 -8.50 -2.50
C LYS A 89 -2.48 -8.62 -1.32
N LEU A 90 -2.40 -9.79 -0.67
CA LEU A 90 -1.47 -10.01 0.44
C LEU A 90 -0.01 -9.82 -0.01
N ALA A 91 0.38 -10.42 -1.13
CA ALA A 91 1.73 -10.24 -1.68
C ALA A 91 2.03 -8.77 -2.03
N ALA A 92 1.07 -8.05 -2.63
CA ALA A 92 1.22 -6.62 -2.93
C ALA A 92 1.30 -5.76 -1.67
N MET A 93 0.57 -6.12 -0.61
CA MET A 93 0.65 -5.44 0.69
C MET A 93 2.03 -5.59 1.33
N ASP A 94 2.64 -6.77 1.24
CA ASP A 94 3.99 -6.99 1.78
C ASP A 94 5.04 -6.18 1.03
N ALA A 95 4.93 -6.11 -0.31
CA ALA A 95 5.77 -5.24 -1.13
C ALA A 95 5.59 -3.75 -0.78
N LEU A 96 4.35 -3.30 -0.55
CA LEU A 96 4.07 -1.93 -0.11
C LEU A 96 4.69 -1.63 1.26
N ARG A 97 4.52 -2.53 2.23
CA ARG A 97 5.12 -2.38 3.58
C ARG A 97 6.63 -2.24 3.50
N LEU A 98 7.28 -3.07 2.69
CA LEU A 98 8.72 -2.99 2.48
C LEU A 98 9.14 -1.67 1.83
N ALA A 99 8.43 -1.22 0.78
CA ALA A 99 8.70 0.04 0.12
C ALA A 99 8.51 1.24 1.06
N PHE A 100 7.45 1.22 1.88
CA PHE A 100 7.20 2.22 2.90
C PHE A 100 8.31 2.24 3.97
N GLY A 101 8.71 1.09 4.48
CA GLY A 101 9.79 0.99 5.47
C GLY A 101 11.12 1.52 4.93
N ARG A 102 11.45 1.20 3.67
CA ARG A 102 12.64 1.76 3.00
C ARG A 102 12.56 3.27 2.85
N ARG A 103 11.41 3.80 2.43
CA ARG A 103 11.19 5.25 2.35
C ARG A 103 11.41 5.92 3.70
N GLN A 104 10.82 5.37 4.76
CA GLN A 104 10.93 5.91 6.10
C GLN A 104 12.40 5.91 6.56
N ALA A 105 13.12 4.80 6.39
CA ALA A 105 14.52 4.71 6.76
C ALA A 105 15.39 5.74 6.03
N VAL A 106 15.16 5.96 4.73
CA VAL A 106 15.89 6.98 3.96
C VAL A 106 15.57 8.39 4.46
N ALA A 107 14.30 8.69 4.74
CA ALA A 107 13.90 9.98 5.30
C ALA A 107 14.52 10.24 6.70
N ASP A 108 14.58 9.20 7.54
CA ASP A 108 15.19 9.29 8.87
C ASP A 108 16.70 9.54 8.78
N LEU A 109 17.39 8.83 7.88
CA LEU A 109 18.82 9.02 7.61
C LEU A 109 19.12 10.42 7.07
N ASP A 110 18.29 10.92 6.15
CA ASP A 110 18.45 12.27 5.62
C ASP A 110 18.28 13.32 6.71
N THR A 111 17.26 13.17 7.56
CA THR A 111 17.00 14.07 8.70
C THR A 111 18.14 14.02 9.72
N ALA A 112 18.69 12.84 10.01
CA ALA A 112 19.84 12.68 10.90
C ALA A 112 21.10 13.35 10.31
N ALA A 113 21.35 13.17 9.01
CA ALA A 113 22.48 13.78 8.32
C ALA A 113 22.40 15.33 8.33
N HIS A 114 21.21 15.89 8.10
CA HIS A 114 20.97 17.33 8.18
C HIS A 114 21.22 17.87 9.59
N ARG A 115 20.72 17.18 10.63
CA ARG A 115 20.96 17.56 12.03
C ARG A 115 22.45 17.55 12.38
N ALA A 116 23.17 16.50 12.01
CA ALA A 116 24.61 16.40 12.26
C ALA A 116 25.40 17.49 11.53
N ALA A 117 25.08 17.76 10.26
CA ALA A 117 25.72 18.82 9.47
C ALA A 117 25.47 20.21 10.05
N HIS A 118 24.25 20.47 10.55
CA HIS A 118 23.89 21.72 11.19
C HIS A 118 24.67 21.92 12.51
N ALA A 119 24.68 20.92 13.38
CA ALA A 119 25.43 20.96 14.64
C ALA A 119 26.93 21.19 14.40
N ALA A 120 27.53 20.48 13.43
CA ALA A 120 28.93 20.67 13.08
C ALA A 120 29.22 22.08 12.53
N ARG A 121 28.30 22.67 11.77
CA ARG A 121 28.43 24.06 11.28
C ARG A 121 28.38 25.08 12.41
N LEU A 122 27.47 24.89 13.37
CA LEU A 122 27.37 25.78 14.53
C LEU A 122 28.65 25.73 15.37
N ALA A 123 29.11 24.53 15.72
CA ALA A 123 30.35 24.36 16.48
C ALA A 123 31.57 25.00 15.78
N ARG A 124 31.69 24.84 14.46
CA ARG A 124 32.77 25.49 13.68
C ARG A 124 32.67 27.01 13.69
N ARG A 125 31.47 27.57 13.60
CA ARG A 125 31.25 29.03 13.67
C ARG A 125 31.64 29.56 15.04
N GLU A 126 31.26 28.86 16.10
CA GLU A 126 31.57 29.26 17.47
C GLU A 126 33.07 29.28 17.73
N ILE A 127 33.79 28.21 17.36
CA ILE A 127 35.26 28.17 17.44
C ILE A 127 35.89 29.32 16.64
N ALA A 128 35.44 29.54 15.39
CA ALA A 128 35.98 30.61 14.55
C ALA A 128 35.73 32.03 15.12
N LEU A 129 34.62 32.23 15.86
CA LEU A 129 34.34 33.50 16.54
C LEU A 129 35.25 33.69 17.76
N LEU A 130 35.46 32.65 18.56
CA LEU A 130 36.35 32.68 19.72
C LEU A 130 37.81 32.96 19.30
N ASP A 131 38.29 32.30 18.27
CA ASP A 131 39.63 32.53 17.71
C ASP A 131 39.80 33.98 17.24
N ARG A 132 38.76 34.55 16.61
CA ARG A 132 38.77 35.92 16.12
C ARG A 132 38.84 36.95 17.25
N VAL A 133 38.09 36.72 18.34
CA VAL A 133 38.10 37.59 19.53
C VAL A 133 39.46 37.53 20.23
N ASN A 134 40.05 36.34 20.36
CA ASN A 134 41.38 36.18 20.95
C ASN A 134 42.48 36.88 20.13
N LEU A 135 42.41 36.80 18.79
CA LEU A 135 43.35 37.49 17.90
C LEU A 135 43.22 39.02 17.96
N THR A 136 42.02 39.55 18.24
CA THR A 136 41.81 40.99 18.45
C THR A 136 42.29 41.46 19.82
N ALA A 137 42.13 40.64 20.86
CA ALA A 137 42.68 40.92 22.19
C ALA A 137 44.21 40.94 22.17
N ALA A 138 44.85 39.97 21.49
CA ALA A 138 46.30 39.89 21.36
C ALA A 138 46.95 41.03 20.55
N ARG A 139 46.16 41.85 19.83
CA ARG A 139 46.64 43.02 19.08
C ARG A 139 46.40 44.36 19.80
N GLY A 140 45.67 44.37 20.91
CA GLY A 140 45.32 45.58 21.68
C GLY A 140 46.24 45.88 22.86
N ASP A 141 47.20 45.01 23.17
CA ASP A 141 48.11 45.11 24.32
C ASP A 141 49.49 45.75 23.99
N THR A 142 49.56 46.62 22.98
CA THR A 142 50.74 47.47 22.70
C THR A 142 50.36 48.93 22.73
#